data_AF-A0AAD7LTL4-F1
#
_entry.id   AF-A0AAD7LTL4-F1
#
_cell.length_a   1.000
_cell.length_b   1.000
_cell.length_c   1.000
_cell.angle_alpha   90.00
_cell.angle_beta   90.00
_cell.angle_gamma   90.00
#
_symmetry.space_group_name_H-M   'P 1'
#
loop_
_entity.id
_entity.type
_entity.pdbx_description
1 polymer ?
#
loop_
_entity_poly.entity_id
_entity_poly.type
_entity_poly.pdbx_seq_one_letter_code
_entity_poly.pdbx_strand_id
1 'polypeptide(L)'
;MAADKNTINKNVLALSSLEGVKCESPFSKTSEREPMLVDSLTKVSNFLNISAQQRKVVRLKLGPQVTQHRKWTGSLKEVLNGLKFDLDSLNNRCPSKGTKMGRQIVYSCLKFLNEISGSSDLESASWMRFAPKRAVSSSDSHKWEDVLEMFNDLIQCLRSETGLQLRVTKLEVMKEGLAQIKNVLVDNNIGYKEARRQESLVQKKLSKTLGHSSRCLFTLLQYYLYGIATDIEVDIRGGIFGVGDDNRFCLSMGSILTSDDEKIVWGGIKQLDKVLGLFKFVWETAEMKGLLEMQGHLWCLGAESRKLSYRGKTFFVHGISL
;
A
#
# COMPACT_ATOMS: atom_id res chain seq x y z
N MET A 1 -27.37 -1.86 -7.04
CA MET A 1 -28.57 -1.09 -6.62
C MET A 1 -28.11 0.30 -6.25
N ALA A 2 -28.56 1.31 -7.00
CA ALA A 2 -28.17 2.69 -6.78
C ALA A 2 -28.95 3.24 -5.58
N ALA A 3 -28.27 3.50 -4.46
CA ALA A 3 -28.83 4.34 -3.41
C ALA A 3 -29.20 5.69 -4.04
N ASP A 4 -30.43 6.14 -3.80
CA ASP A 4 -30.96 7.34 -4.45
C ASP A 4 -30.11 8.56 -4.06
N LYS A 5 -29.64 9.30 -5.08
CA LYS A 5 -28.68 10.42 -4.95
C LYS A 5 -29.20 11.51 -4.01
N ASN A 6 -30.52 11.58 -3.82
CA ASN A 6 -31.21 12.49 -2.93
C ASN A 6 -31.09 12.12 -1.44
N THR A 7 -31.00 10.83 -1.10
CA THR A 7 -30.91 10.36 0.29
C THR A 7 -29.53 10.65 0.88
N ILE A 8 -28.47 10.49 0.09
CA ILE A 8 -27.10 10.87 0.49
C ILE A 8 -27.02 12.38 0.75
N ASN A 9 -27.65 13.20 -0.11
CA ASN A 9 -27.67 14.67 0.07
C ASN A 9 -28.34 15.11 1.38
N LYS A 10 -29.50 14.53 1.71
CA LYS A 10 -30.24 14.90 2.93
C LYS A 10 -29.48 14.54 4.21
N ASN A 11 -28.81 13.38 4.23
CA ASN A 11 -28.10 12.91 5.43
C ASN A 11 -26.76 13.63 5.64
N VAL A 12 -26.07 14.01 4.55
CA VAL A 12 -24.84 14.83 4.61
C VAL A 12 -25.12 16.24 5.15
N LEU A 13 -26.25 16.85 4.76
CA LEU A 13 -26.67 18.17 5.25
C LEU A 13 -27.11 18.14 6.73
N ALA A 14 -27.77 17.07 7.17
CA ALA A 14 -28.26 16.96 8.55
C ALA A 14 -27.13 16.88 9.61
N LEU A 15 -25.98 16.25 9.28
CA LEU A 15 -24.86 16.11 10.22
C LEU A 15 -23.81 17.23 10.11
N SER A 16 -23.66 17.86 8.95
CA SER A 16 -22.82 19.07 8.82
C SER A 16 -23.41 20.28 9.55
N SER A 17 -24.72 20.26 9.83
CA SER A 17 -25.44 21.30 10.58
C SER A 17 -25.26 21.21 12.11
N LEU A 18 -24.70 20.12 12.63
CA LEU A 18 -24.58 19.85 14.07
C LEU A 18 -23.38 20.53 14.74
N GLU A 19 -22.45 21.06 13.95
CA GLU A 19 -21.30 21.78 14.47
C GLU A 19 -21.22 23.10 13.71
N GLY A 20 -21.21 24.23 14.42
CA GLY A 20 -21.08 25.60 13.89
C GLY A 20 -19.75 25.88 13.17
N VAL A 21 -19.22 24.92 12.42
CA VAL A 21 -18.08 25.03 11.54
C VAL A 21 -18.62 25.46 10.17
N LYS A 22 -18.33 26.70 9.78
CA LYS A 22 -18.50 27.17 8.39
C LYS A 22 -17.49 26.42 7.51
N CYS A 23 -17.74 25.15 7.22
CA CYS A 23 -17.06 24.39 6.19
C CYS A 23 -18.06 24.17 5.05
N GLU A 24 -17.61 24.28 3.79
CA GLU A 24 -18.41 23.76 2.67
C GLU A 24 -18.77 22.29 2.98
N SER A 25 -20.02 21.90 2.78
CA SER A 25 -20.45 20.55 3.11
C SER A 25 -19.66 19.54 2.28
N PRO A 26 -18.96 18.58 2.92
CA PRO A 26 -18.18 17.61 2.18
C PRO A 26 -19.11 16.77 1.31
N PHE A 27 -18.63 16.33 0.14
CA PHE A 27 -19.40 15.54 -0.83
C PHE A 27 -20.52 16.32 -1.52
N SER A 28 -20.48 17.65 -1.57
CA SER A 28 -21.48 18.47 -2.25
C SER A 28 -21.40 18.35 -3.78
N LYS A 29 -20.19 18.16 -4.33
CA LYS A 29 -19.97 18.03 -5.78
C LYS A 29 -20.12 16.58 -6.23
N THR A 30 -20.59 16.35 -7.45
CA THR A 30 -20.69 15.01 -8.04
C THR A 30 -19.33 14.32 -8.14
N SER A 31 -18.30 15.08 -8.49
CA SER A 31 -16.92 14.59 -8.59
C SER A 31 -16.39 14.04 -7.26
N GLU A 32 -16.80 14.60 -6.12
CA GLU A 32 -16.39 14.15 -4.78
C GLU A 32 -16.99 12.78 -4.40
N ARG A 33 -18.05 12.34 -5.10
CA ARG A 33 -18.77 11.09 -4.83
C ARG A 33 -18.30 9.92 -5.68
N GLU A 34 -17.29 10.13 -6.51
CA GLU A 34 -16.72 9.11 -7.36
C GLU A 34 -15.77 8.20 -6.55
N PRO A 35 -15.70 6.90 -6.90
CA PRO A 35 -14.73 6.00 -6.31
C PRO A 35 -13.31 6.38 -6.75
N MET A 36 -12.33 6.09 -5.90
CA MET A 36 -10.93 6.33 -6.17
C MET A 36 -10.09 5.11 -5.79
N LEU A 37 -9.35 4.58 -6.75
CA LEU A 37 -8.28 3.61 -6.52
C LEU A 37 -6.97 4.35 -6.27
N VAL A 38 -6.44 4.28 -5.05
CA VAL A 38 -5.17 4.88 -4.64
C VAL A 38 -4.05 3.84 -4.84
N ASP A 39 -3.34 3.97 -5.97
CA ASP A 39 -2.30 3.02 -6.42
C ASP A 39 -0.94 3.67 -6.72
N SER A 40 -0.81 4.98 -6.49
CA SER A 40 0.39 5.75 -6.80
C SER A 40 0.46 7.06 -6.01
N LEU A 41 1.68 7.52 -5.73
CA LEU A 41 1.92 8.85 -5.15
C LEU A 41 1.44 9.97 -6.08
N THR A 42 1.43 9.75 -7.40
CA THR A 42 0.90 10.72 -8.36
C THR A 42 -0.58 11.00 -8.11
N LYS A 43 -1.40 9.97 -7.88
CA LYS A 43 -2.84 10.16 -7.57
C LYS A 43 -3.03 10.94 -6.27
N VAL A 44 -2.31 10.58 -5.21
CA VAL A 44 -2.35 11.29 -3.93
C VAL A 44 -1.90 12.74 -4.10
N SER A 45 -0.80 12.97 -4.80
CA SER A 45 -0.24 14.31 -5.02
C SER A 45 -1.12 15.20 -5.89
N ASN A 46 -1.76 14.63 -6.91
CA ASN A 46 -2.73 15.36 -7.73
C ASN A 46 -3.95 15.75 -6.90
N PHE A 47 -4.45 14.84 -6.06
CA PHE A 47 -5.58 15.13 -5.18
C PHE A 47 -5.26 16.23 -4.15
N LEU A 48 -4.07 16.18 -3.55
CA LEU A 48 -3.58 17.17 -2.59
C LEU A 48 -3.07 18.48 -3.23
N ASN A 49 -3.16 18.63 -4.56
CA ASN A 49 -2.61 19.75 -5.32
C ASN A 49 -1.12 20.03 -5.03
N ILE A 50 -0.33 18.98 -4.83
CA ILE A 50 1.10 19.07 -4.54
C ILE A 50 1.86 19.43 -5.83
N SER A 51 2.63 20.50 -5.75
CA SER A 51 3.46 21.01 -6.86
C SER A 51 4.59 20.06 -7.25
N ALA A 52 5.15 20.22 -8.46
CA ALA A 52 6.29 19.42 -8.92
C ALA A 52 7.52 19.51 -7.98
N GLN A 53 7.78 20.71 -7.41
CA GLN A 53 8.87 20.92 -6.48
C GLN A 53 8.65 20.15 -5.16
N GLN A 54 7.42 20.17 -4.63
CA GLN A 54 7.10 19.41 -3.42
C GLN A 54 7.11 17.91 -3.66
N ARG A 55 6.69 17.42 -4.84
CA ARG A 55 6.84 16.00 -5.22
C ARG A 55 8.30 15.56 -5.19
N LYS A 56 9.23 16.44 -5.58
CA LYS A 56 10.68 16.20 -5.47
C LYS A 56 11.12 16.09 -4.00
N VAL A 57 10.63 16.96 -3.12
CA VAL A 57 10.87 16.89 -1.67
C VAL A 57 10.35 15.58 -1.09
N VAL A 58 9.11 15.21 -1.41
CA VAL A 58 8.51 13.93 -1.00
C VAL A 58 9.39 12.76 -1.42
N ARG A 59 9.79 12.70 -2.69
CA ARG A 59 10.66 11.63 -3.20
C ARG A 59 11.99 11.54 -2.46
N LEU A 60 12.63 12.69 -2.20
CA LEU A 60 13.93 12.76 -1.52
C LEU A 60 13.84 12.27 -0.06
N LYS A 61 12.75 12.61 0.65
CA LYS A 61 12.53 12.16 2.04
C LYS A 61 12.11 10.70 2.12
N LEU A 62 11.25 10.24 1.22
CA LEU A 62 10.67 8.90 1.25
C LEU A 62 11.60 7.82 0.72
N GLY A 63 12.28 8.09 -0.40
CA GLY A 63 13.08 7.09 -1.12
C GLY A 63 13.97 6.25 -0.20
N PRO A 64 14.88 6.86 0.58
CA PRO A 64 15.77 6.12 1.46
C PRO A 64 15.03 5.31 2.54
N GLN A 65 13.88 5.76 3.02
CA GLN A 65 13.12 5.08 4.08
C GLN A 65 12.37 3.86 3.56
N VAL A 66 11.69 4.00 2.42
CA VAL A 66 10.82 2.94 1.87
C VAL A 66 11.60 1.90 1.08
N THR A 67 12.77 2.24 0.52
CA THR A 67 13.58 1.31 -0.28
C THR A 67 14.66 0.58 0.54
N GLN A 68 14.60 0.62 1.87
CA GLN A 68 15.51 -0.19 2.70
C GLN A 68 15.36 -1.67 2.34
N HIS A 69 16.47 -2.41 2.35
CA HIS A 69 16.48 -3.82 1.95
C HIS A 69 15.41 -4.66 2.68
N ARG A 70 15.25 -4.49 4.00
CA ARG A 70 14.22 -5.17 4.80
C ARG A 70 12.78 -4.80 4.36
N LYS A 71 12.55 -3.55 3.96
CA LYS A 71 11.23 -3.09 3.49
C LYS A 71 10.94 -3.63 2.09
N TRP A 72 11.95 -3.65 1.23
CA TRP A 72 11.91 -4.31 -0.07
C TRP A 72 11.56 -5.80 0.04
N THR A 73 12.36 -6.57 0.78
CA THR A 73 12.13 -8.02 0.95
C THR A 73 10.80 -8.31 1.64
N GLY A 74 10.45 -7.54 2.67
CA GLY A 74 9.17 -7.66 3.35
C GLY A 74 7.97 -7.41 2.43
N SER A 75 8.04 -6.39 1.57
CA SER A 75 6.97 -6.09 0.61
C SER A 75 6.80 -7.20 -0.44
N LEU A 76 7.89 -7.78 -0.94
CA LEU A 76 7.85 -8.92 -1.85
C LEU A 76 7.18 -10.13 -1.19
N LYS A 77 7.56 -10.42 0.06
CA LYS A 77 6.93 -11.50 0.84
C LYS A 77 5.44 -11.29 1.01
N GLU A 78 5.01 -10.06 1.32
CA GLU A 78 3.59 -9.74 1.50
C GLU A 78 2.80 -9.96 0.21
N VAL A 79 3.32 -9.50 -0.94
CA VAL A 79 2.68 -9.73 -2.25
C VAL A 79 2.59 -11.23 -2.57
N LEU A 80 3.69 -11.96 -2.37
CA LEU A 80 3.76 -13.39 -2.66
C LEU A 80 2.89 -14.22 -1.72
N ASN A 81 2.79 -13.86 -0.44
CA ASN A 81 1.92 -14.54 0.53
C ASN A 81 0.44 -14.31 0.22
N GLY A 82 0.07 -13.09 -0.17
CA GLY A 82 -1.29 -12.80 -0.62
C GLY A 82 -1.66 -13.62 -1.86
N LEU A 83 -0.75 -13.71 -2.83
CA LEU A 83 -0.95 -14.56 -4.01
C LEU A 83 -0.97 -16.06 -3.66
N LYS A 84 -0.10 -16.51 -2.75
CA LYS A 84 -0.08 -17.91 -2.27
C LYS A 84 -1.45 -18.30 -1.71
N PHE A 85 -2.04 -17.46 -0.87
CA PHE A 85 -3.36 -17.70 -0.30
C PHE A 85 -4.43 -17.88 -1.39
N ASP A 86 -4.44 -17.00 -2.40
CA ASP A 86 -5.42 -17.07 -3.50
C ASP A 86 -5.20 -18.33 -4.37
N LEU A 87 -3.94 -18.68 -4.65
CA LEU A 87 -3.58 -19.90 -5.38
C LEU A 87 -3.92 -21.18 -4.60
N ASP A 88 -3.78 -21.14 -3.26
CA ASP A 88 -4.16 -22.24 -2.39
C ASP A 88 -5.67 -22.46 -2.40
N SER A 89 -6.44 -21.38 -2.32
CA SER A 89 -7.90 -21.40 -2.46
C SER A 89 -8.36 -21.91 -3.84
N LEU A 90 -7.78 -21.39 -4.92
CA LEU A 90 -8.17 -21.76 -6.29
C LEU A 90 -7.85 -23.22 -6.61
N ASN A 91 -6.66 -23.70 -6.26
CA ASN A 91 -6.27 -25.07 -6.56
C ASN A 91 -7.13 -26.12 -5.82
N ASN A 92 -7.66 -25.76 -4.64
CA ASN A 92 -8.59 -26.63 -3.91
C ASN A 92 -9.97 -26.69 -4.58
N ARG A 93 -10.36 -25.65 -5.33
CA ARG A 93 -11.66 -25.56 -6.01
C ARG A 93 -11.62 -26.02 -7.47
N CYS A 94 -10.66 -25.51 -8.24
CA CYS A 94 -10.49 -25.75 -9.68
C CYS A 94 -9.01 -25.65 -10.07
N PRO A 95 -8.24 -26.74 -9.95
CA PRO A 95 -6.80 -26.70 -10.21
C PRO A 95 -6.52 -26.61 -11.72
N SER A 96 -5.84 -25.54 -12.15
CA SER A 96 -5.33 -25.39 -13.51
C SER A 96 -3.84 -25.71 -13.58
N LYS A 97 -3.29 -25.90 -14.79
CA LYS A 97 -1.84 -26.00 -14.99
C LYS A 97 -1.13 -24.72 -14.52
N GLY A 98 -1.73 -23.55 -14.81
CA GLY A 98 -1.22 -22.25 -14.42
C GLY A 98 -1.17 -22.06 -12.90
N THR A 99 -2.23 -22.46 -12.17
CA THR A 99 -2.25 -22.34 -10.70
C THR A 99 -1.25 -23.26 -10.01
N LYS A 100 -1.04 -24.49 -10.54
CA LYS A 100 -0.04 -25.43 -10.02
C LYS A 100 1.39 -24.93 -10.22
N MET A 101 1.73 -24.48 -11.43
CA MET A 101 3.04 -23.91 -11.73
C MET A 101 3.28 -22.62 -10.93
N GLY A 102 2.29 -21.72 -10.91
CA GLY A 102 2.38 -20.48 -10.14
C GLY A 102 2.66 -20.71 -8.66
N ARG A 103 2.03 -21.74 -8.05
CA ARG A 103 2.31 -22.12 -6.65
C ARG A 103 3.76 -22.54 -6.44
N GLN A 104 4.33 -23.36 -7.32
CA GLN A 104 5.72 -23.81 -7.21
C GLN A 104 6.71 -22.64 -7.33
N ILE A 105 6.43 -21.71 -8.25
CA ILE A 105 7.23 -20.50 -8.43
C ILE A 105 7.13 -19.60 -7.18
N VAL A 106 5.93 -19.36 -6.66
CA VAL A 106 5.72 -18.57 -5.43
C VAL A 106 6.46 -19.20 -4.25
N TYR A 107 6.40 -20.53 -4.08
CA TYR A 107 7.14 -21.23 -3.04
C TYR A 107 8.66 -21.01 -3.17
N SER A 108 9.19 -21.09 -4.39
CA SER A 108 10.62 -20.90 -4.67
C SER A 108 11.07 -19.46 -4.36
N CYS A 109 10.29 -18.46 -4.78
CA CYS A 109 10.54 -17.05 -4.43
C CYS A 109 10.51 -16.81 -2.92
N LEU A 110 9.53 -17.39 -2.20
CA LEU A 110 9.42 -17.22 -0.75
C LEU A 110 10.59 -17.91 -0.02
N LYS A 111 11.01 -19.09 -0.47
CA LYS A 111 12.19 -19.79 0.05
C LYS A 111 13.44 -18.91 -0.09
N PHE A 112 13.68 -18.38 -1.29
CA PHE A 112 14.77 -17.45 -1.56
C PHE A 112 14.75 -16.23 -0.62
N LEU A 113 13.59 -15.56 -0.47
CA LEU A 113 13.47 -14.39 0.40
C LEU A 113 13.67 -14.70 1.89
N ASN A 114 13.34 -15.92 2.33
CA ASN A 114 13.57 -16.37 3.71
C ASN A 114 15.06 -16.61 3.99
N GLU A 115 15.77 -17.21 3.05
CA GLU A 115 17.22 -17.44 3.16
C GLU A 115 17.99 -16.11 3.29
N ILE A 116 17.59 -15.08 2.55
CA ILE A 116 18.15 -13.71 2.68
C ILE A 116 17.90 -13.13 4.07
N SER A 117 16.67 -13.30 4.58
CA SER A 117 16.24 -12.66 5.84
C SER A 117 16.90 -13.29 7.06
N GLY A 118 17.26 -14.58 7.00
CA GLY A 118 17.93 -15.32 8.08
C GLY A 118 19.35 -14.85 8.40
N SER A 119 19.92 -13.93 7.60
CA SER A 119 21.21 -13.30 7.90
C SER A 119 21.12 -12.12 8.89
N SER A 120 19.90 -11.65 9.17
CA SER A 120 19.63 -10.45 9.99
C SER A 120 19.06 -10.75 11.37
N ASP A 121 19.45 -11.89 11.97
CA ASP A 121 19.06 -12.17 13.34
C ASP A 121 19.82 -11.24 14.30
N LEU A 122 19.08 -10.27 14.86
CA LEU A 122 19.60 -9.17 15.68
C LEU A 122 20.09 -9.62 17.06
N GLU A 123 19.80 -10.86 17.47
CA GLU A 123 20.24 -11.40 18.77
C GLU A 123 21.50 -12.26 18.68
N SER A 124 21.93 -12.66 17.49
CA SER A 124 23.18 -13.41 17.34
C SER A 124 24.32 -12.44 17.07
N ALA A 125 25.46 -12.63 17.75
CA ALA A 125 26.70 -11.88 17.56
C ALA A 125 27.26 -12.06 16.14
N SER A 126 26.56 -11.52 15.14
CA SER A 126 26.79 -11.72 13.71
C SER A 126 28.08 -11.04 13.24
N TRP A 127 28.61 -10.11 14.02
CA TRP A 127 29.93 -9.51 13.87
C TRP A 127 31.08 -10.47 14.27
N MET A 128 30.79 -11.54 15.01
CA MET A 128 31.73 -12.62 15.37
C MET A 128 31.67 -13.82 14.40
N ARG A 129 30.77 -13.83 13.40
CA ARG A 129 30.77 -14.89 12.38
C ARG A 129 32.01 -14.74 11.51
N PHE A 130 32.95 -15.66 11.67
CA PHE A 130 34.03 -15.88 10.72
C PHE A 130 33.44 -16.12 9.33
N ALA A 131 34.08 -15.58 8.29
CA ALA A 131 33.73 -15.92 6.91
C ALA A 131 33.71 -17.45 6.78
N PRO A 132 32.67 -18.05 6.16
CA PRO A 132 32.62 -19.50 6.00
C PRO A 132 33.91 -19.97 5.33
N LYS A 133 34.55 -21.01 5.86
CA LYS A 133 35.63 -21.70 5.13
C LYS A 133 35.05 -22.06 3.77
N ARG A 134 35.69 -21.58 2.68
CA ARG A 134 35.27 -21.85 1.30
C ARG A 134 35.07 -23.36 1.15
N ALA A 135 33.81 -23.81 1.22
CA ALA A 135 33.46 -25.13 0.77
C ALA A 135 33.66 -25.12 -0.74
N VAL A 136 34.45 -26.08 -1.21
CA VAL A 136 34.69 -26.30 -2.63
C VAL A 136 33.33 -26.52 -3.30
N SER A 137 33.08 -25.71 -4.34
CA SER A 137 31.95 -25.75 -5.27
C SER A 137 30.53 -25.72 -4.69
N SER A 138 30.02 -24.52 -4.41
CA SER A 138 28.66 -24.15 -4.84
C SER A 138 28.70 -22.72 -5.36
N SER A 139 29.04 -22.58 -6.64
CA SER A 139 29.05 -21.29 -7.35
C SER A 139 27.64 -20.84 -7.74
N ASP A 140 26.66 -21.02 -6.85
CA ASP A 140 25.31 -20.55 -7.06
C ASP A 140 25.18 -19.22 -6.32
N SER A 141 25.88 -18.19 -6.81
CA SER A 141 25.61 -16.83 -6.38
C SER A 141 24.20 -16.50 -6.87
N HIS A 142 23.21 -16.61 -6.00
CA HIS A 142 21.86 -16.26 -6.40
C HIS A 142 21.81 -14.75 -6.70
N LYS A 143 21.18 -14.38 -7.81
CA LYS A 143 21.00 -12.99 -8.18
C LYS A 143 19.55 -12.60 -7.98
N TRP A 144 19.31 -11.30 -7.82
CA TRP A 144 17.95 -10.76 -7.97
C TRP A 144 17.39 -11.00 -9.39
N GLU A 145 18.26 -11.27 -10.37
CA GLU A 145 17.92 -11.72 -11.72
C GLU A 145 17.11 -13.03 -11.71
N ASP A 146 17.49 -14.02 -10.89
CA ASP A 146 16.77 -15.30 -10.81
C ASP A 146 15.32 -15.08 -10.31
N VAL A 147 15.14 -14.18 -9.33
CA VAL A 147 13.81 -13.79 -8.86
C VAL A 147 13.02 -13.04 -9.92
N LEU A 148 13.68 -12.19 -10.70
CA LEU A 148 13.04 -11.48 -11.79
C LEU A 148 12.51 -12.45 -12.87
N GLU A 149 13.29 -13.47 -13.21
CA GLU A 149 12.88 -14.54 -14.14
C GLU A 149 11.69 -15.32 -13.57
N MET A 150 11.76 -15.74 -12.31
CA MET A 150 10.63 -16.37 -11.63
C MET A 150 9.37 -15.48 -11.64
N PHE A 151 9.50 -14.16 -11.46
CA PHE A 151 8.37 -13.25 -11.57
C PHE A 151 7.78 -13.20 -12.98
N ASN A 152 8.62 -13.21 -14.03
CA ASN A 152 8.16 -13.26 -15.41
C ASN A 152 7.37 -14.56 -15.68
N ASP A 153 7.91 -15.70 -15.27
CA ASP A 153 7.26 -16.99 -15.43
C ASP A 153 5.93 -17.04 -14.65
N LEU A 154 5.90 -16.51 -13.44
CA LEU A 154 4.71 -16.43 -12.61
C LEU A 154 3.62 -15.59 -13.26
N ILE A 155 3.96 -14.40 -13.76
CA ILE A 155 3.04 -13.51 -14.48
C ILE A 155 2.48 -14.23 -15.72
N GLN A 156 3.33 -14.91 -16.47
CA GLN A 156 2.93 -15.64 -17.67
C GLN A 156 2.01 -16.82 -17.33
N CYS A 157 2.32 -17.59 -16.28
CA CYS A 157 1.51 -18.72 -15.82
C CYS A 157 0.11 -18.30 -15.39
N LEU A 158 -0.02 -17.10 -14.81
CA LEU A 158 -1.27 -16.60 -14.24
C LEU A 158 -2.04 -15.66 -15.19
N ARG A 159 -1.53 -15.40 -16.40
CA ARG A 159 -2.14 -14.46 -17.35
C ARG A 159 -3.56 -14.87 -17.76
N SER A 160 -3.86 -16.17 -17.82
CA SER A 160 -5.18 -16.70 -18.16
C SER A 160 -6.15 -16.74 -16.97
N GLU A 161 -5.67 -16.54 -15.75
CA GLU A 161 -6.46 -16.67 -14.53
C GLU A 161 -7.15 -15.33 -14.20
N THR A 162 -8.39 -15.15 -14.69
CA THR A 162 -9.15 -13.90 -14.54
C THR A 162 -9.32 -13.48 -13.07
N GLY A 163 -9.51 -14.44 -12.17
CA GLY A 163 -9.63 -14.20 -10.72
C GLY A 163 -8.35 -13.69 -10.05
N LEU A 164 -7.19 -13.75 -10.72
CA LEU A 164 -5.90 -13.32 -10.17
C LEU A 164 -5.35 -12.04 -10.81
N GLN A 165 -6.10 -11.39 -11.70
CA GLN A 165 -5.63 -10.22 -12.45
C GLN A 165 -5.09 -9.09 -11.56
N LEU A 166 -5.72 -8.84 -10.41
CA LEU A 166 -5.24 -7.84 -9.44
C LEU A 166 -3.88 -8.22 -8.85
N ARG A 167 -3.66 -9.51 -8.54
CA ARG A 167 -2.38 -10.03 -8.06
C ARG A 167 -1.31 -9.98 -9.15
N VAL A 168 -1.65 -10.36 -10.38
CA VAL A 168 -0.74 -10.29 -11.53
C VAL A 168 -0.31 -8.84 -11.79
N THR A 169 -1.25 -7.90 -11.74
CA THR A 169 -0.94 -6.47 -11.84
C THR A 169 0.03 -6.04 -10.75
N LYS A 170 -0.13 -6.55 -9.52
CA LYS A 170 0.79 -6.25 -8.42
C LYS A 170 2.18 -6.88 -8.62
N LEU A 171 2.27 -8.07 -9.19
CA LEU A 171 3.55 -8.68 -9.57
C LEU A 171 4.28 -7.85 -10.63
N GLU A 172 3.55 -7.38 -11.66
CA GLU A 172 4.10 -6.48 -12.69
C GLU A 172 4.64 -5.17 -12.08
N VAL A 173 3.94 -4.62 -11.10
CA VAL A 173 4.40 -3.45 -10.34
C VAL A 173 5.71 -3.75 -9.59
N MET A 174 5.81 -4.89 -8.92
CA MET A 174 7.04 -5.25 -8.19
C MET A 174 8.20 -5.64 -9.12
N LYS A 175 7.89 -6.11 -10.33
CA LYS A 175 8.87 -6.41 -11.39
C LYS A 175 9.69 -5.18 -11.76
N GLU A 176 9.09 -3.99 -11.75
CA GLU A 176 9.77 -2.71 -11.96
C GLU A 176 10.99 -2.59 -11.03
N GLY A 177 10.81 -2.82 -9.72
CA GLY A 177 11.89 -2.76 -8.74
C GLY A 177 12.93 -3.87 -8.92
N LEU A 178 12.48 -5.10 -9.17
CA LEU A 178 13.37 -6.25 -9.43
C LEU A 178 14.31 -5.99 -10.61
N ALA A 179 13.78 -5.42 -11.70
CA ALA A 179 14.57 -5.07 -12.88
C ALA A 179 15.71 -4.08 -12.57
N GLN A 180 15.50 -3.16 -11.62
CA GLN A 180 16.53 -2.18 -11.23
C GLN A 180 17.68 -2.81 -10.45
N ILE A 181 17.40 -3.92 -9.74
CA ILE A 181 18.36 -4.58 -8.85
C ILE A 181 18.85 -5.93 -9.37
N LYS A 182 18.43 -6.38 -10.56
CA LYS A 182 18.78 -7.70 -11.12
C LYS A 182 20.27 -8.07 -11.03
N ASN A 183 21.15 -7.08 -11.25
CA ASN A 183 22.61 -7.28 -11.23
C ASN A 183 23.23 -7.22 -9.82
N VAL A 184 22.42 -7.13 -8.76
CA VAL A 184 22.91 -7.14 -7.37
C VAL A 184 22.99 -8.59 -6.92
N LEU A 185 24.14 -8.97 -6.34
CA LEU A 185 24.38 -10.32 -5.87
C LEU A 185 23.65 -10.54 -4.54
N VAL A 186 23.14 -11.76 -4.37
CA VAL A 186 22.58 -12.26 -3.12
C VAL A 186 23.43 -13.45 -2.70
N ASP A 187 24.39 -13.19 -1.83
CA ASP A 187 25.24 -14.23 -1.27
C ASP A 187 25.06 -14.23 0.25
N ASN A 188 24.60 -15.36 0.78
CA ASN A 188 24.39 -15.56 2.22
C ASN A 188 25.66 -16.08 2.92
N ASN A 189 26.71 -16.41 2.16
CA ASN A 189 28.01 -16.92 2.65
C ASN A 189 29.09 -15.82 2.71
N ILE A 190 28.71 -14.55 2.61
CA ILE A 190 29.61 -13.40 2.75
C ILE A 190 29.67 -12.89 4.19
N GLY A 191 30.78 -12.22 4.52
CA GLY A 191 30.91 -11.54 5.80
C GLY A 191 29.93 -10.37 5.96
N TYR A 192 29.60 -10.04 7.21
CA TYR A 192 28.63 -8.98 7.56
C TYR A 192 28.81 -7.65 6.81
N LYS A 193 30.06 -7.18 6.67
CA LYS A 193 30.36 -5.92 5.96
C LYS A 193 29.92 -5.96 4.49
N GLU A 194 30.15 -7.07 3.81
CA GLU A 194 29.78 -7.22 2.41
C GLU A 194 28.26 -7.41 2.27
N ALA A 195 27.62 -8.15 3.18
CA ALA A 195 26.16 -8.23 3.23
C ALA A 195 25.51 -6.85 3.35
N ARG A 196 25.95 -6.02 4.31
CA ARG A 196 25.47 -4.63 4.48
C ARG A 196 25.73 -3.76 3.25
N ARG A 197 26.84 -3.99 2.53
CA ARG A 197 27.14 -3.30 1.28
C ARG A 197 26.13 -3.67 0.18
N GLN A 198 25.78 -4.95 0.04
CA GLN A 198 24.75 -5.39 -0.91
C GLN A 198 23.37 -4.81 -0.56
N GLU A 199 22.98 -4.82 0.71
CA GLU A 199 21.74 -4.19 1.18
C GLU A 199 21.68 -2.69 0.85
N SER A 200 22.79 -1.98 1.09
CA SER A 200 22.93 -0.56 0.78
C SER A 200 22.90 -0.30 -0.73
N LEU A 201 23.42 -1.23 -1.54
CA LEU A 201 23.37 -1.15 -3.00
C LEU A 201 21.95 -1.30 -3.53
N VAL A 202 21.17 -2.26 -2.99
CA VAL A 202 19.72 -2.40 -3.28
C VAL A 202 19.00 -1.09 -2.98
N GLN A 203 19.18 -0.56 -1.77
CA GLN A 203 18.54 0.69 -1.34
C GLN A 203 18.93 1.85 -2.26
N LYS A 204 20.22 2.02 -2.54
CA LYS A 204 20.74 3.10 -3.40
C LYS A 204 20.18 3.02 -4.82
N LYS A 205 20.12 1.82 -5.41
CA LYS A 205 19.57 1.63 -6.76
C LYS A 205 18.09 1.98 -6.78
N LEU A 206 17.28 1.36 -5.91
CA LEU A 206 15.84 1.60 -5.86
C LEU A 206 15.49 3.06 -5.56
N SER A 207 16.16 3.70 -4.59
CA SER A 207 15.97 5.13 -4.28
C SER A 207 16.29 6.07 -5.44
N LYS A 208 17.23 5.67 -6.31
CA LYS A 208 17.64 6.48 -7.46
C LYS A 208 16.70 6.28 -8.66
N THR A 209 16.26 5.04 -8.90
CA THR A 209 15.55 4.67 -10.13
C THR A 209 14.04 4.71 -10.00
N LEU A 210 13.49 4.38 -8.83
CA LEU A 210 12.05 4.45 -8.60
C LEU A 210 11.62 5.92 -8.48
N GLY A 211 10.96 6.41 -9.52
CA GLY A 211 10.44 7.77 -9.60
C GLY A 211 9.22 8.00 -8.72
N HIS A 212 8.82 9.27 -8.59
CA HIS A 212 7.60 9.63 -7.84
C HIS A 212 6.34 8.95 -8.40
N SER A 213 6.26 8.76 -9.72
CA SER A 213 5.14 8.09 -10.38
C SER A 213 5.19 6.56 -10.31
N SER A 214 6.27 5.99 -9.77
CA SER A 214 6.44 4.54 -9.69
C SER A 214 5.38 3.92 -8.77
N ARG A 215 4.62 2.97 -9.31
CA ARG A 215 3.69 2.15 -8.52
C ARG A 215 4.45 1.20 -7.60
N CYS A 216 5.67 0.82 -7.97
CA CYS A 216 6.55 0.02 -7.10
C CYS A 216 6.91 0.82 -5.85
N LEU A 217 7.36 2.08 -6.02
CA LEU A 217 7.65 2.97 -4.89
C LEU A 217 6.43 3.14 -3.98
N PHE A 218 5.25 3.30 -4.57
CA PHE A 218 4.02 3.42 -3.80
C PHE A 218 3.69 2.14 -3.02
N THR A 219 3.90 0.96 -3.62
CA THR A 219 3.72 -0.33 -2.93
C THR A 219 4.69 -0.47 -1.74
N LEU A 220 5.93 -0.02 -1.89
CA LEU A 220 6.90 0.04 -0.78
C LEU A 220 6.48 1.01 0.32
N LEU A 221 5.90 2.15 -0.05
CA LEU A 221 5.36 3.11 0.92
C LEU A 221 4.21 2.51 1.74
N GLN A 222 3.28 1.83 1.08
CA GLN A 222 2.17 1.17 1.77
C GLN A 222 2.67 0.10 2.76
N TYR A 223 3.67 -0.68 2.34
CA TYR A 223 4.28 -1.67 3.21
C TYR A 223 5.03 -1.02 4.37
N TYR A 224 5.71 0.11 4.11
CA TYR A 224 6.41 0.88 5.14
C TYR A 224 5.44 1.40 6.22
N LEU A 225 4.31 1.97 5.82
CA LEU A 225 3.34 2.60 6.75
C LEU A 225 2.44 1.58 7.46
N TYR A 226 1.99 0.55 6.74
CA TYR A 226 0.90 -0.32 7.21
C TYR A 226 1.22 -1.81 7.17
N GLY A 227 2.39 -2.21 6.65
CA GLY A 227 2.76 -3.62 6.48
C GLY A 227 1.98 -4.35 5.39
N ILE A 228 1.23 -3.62 4.54
CA ILE A 228 0.42 -4.19 3.44
C ILE A 228 0.94 -3.71 2.09
N ALA A 229 0.74 -4.51 1.05
CA ALA A 229 1.16 -4.19 -0.33
C ALA A 229 -0.01 -4.05 -1.33
N THR A 230 -1.25 -4.11 -0.85
CA THR A 230 -2.47 -3.97 -1.66
C THR A 230 -2.75 -2.50 -1.96
N ASP A 231 -3.32 -2.19 -3.13
CA ASP A 231 -3.82 -0.83 -3.39
C ASP A 231 -5.03 -0.53 -2.50
N ILE A 232 -5.30 0.76 -2.24
CA ILE A 232 -6.42 1.16 -1.36
C ILE A 232 -7.57 1.65 -2.23
N GLU A 233 -8.73 1.04 -2.05
CA GLU A 233 -9.99 1.47 -2.65
C GLU A 233 -10.73 2.39 -1.69
N VAL A 234 -11.29 3.46 -2.24
CA VAL A 234 -12.14 4.43 -1.55
C VAL A 234 -13.43 4.55 -2.35
N ASP A 235 -14.58 4.28 -1.73
CA ASP A 235 -15.86 4.30 -2.45
C ASP A 235 -16.28 5.71 -2.83
N ILE A 236 -15.97 6.68 -1.98
CA ILE A 236 -16.34 8.09 -2.14
C ILE A 236 -15.11 8.94 -1.80
N ARG A 237 -14.43 9.47 -2.81
CA ARG A 237 -13.12 10.13 -2.62
C ARG A 237 -13.15 11.44 -1.83
N GLY A 238 -14.30 12.10 -1.77
CA GLY A 238 -14.48 13.39 -1.11
C GLY A 238 -13.59 14.49 -1.68
N GLY A 239 -13.11 15.38 -0.80
CA GLY A 239 -12.38 16.58 -1.17
C GLY A 239 -11.59 17.18 -0.01
N ILE A 240 -10.89 18.28 -0.30
CA ILE A 240 -10.18 19.11 0.67
C ILE A 240 -10.90 20.45 0.74
N PHE A 241 -11.27 20.84 1.96
CA PHE A 241 -12.04 22.05 2.21
C PHE A 241 -11.27 22.94 3.19
N GLY A 242 -11.29 24.25 2.96
CA GLY A 242 -10.77 25.22 3.94
C GLY A 242 -11.71 25.30 5.14
N VAL A 243 -11.17 25.30 6.36
CA VAL A 243 -11.95 25.40 7.59
C VAL A 243 -11.72 26.78 8.20
N GLY A 244 -12.65 27.71 7.95
CA GLY A 244 -12.56 29.09 8.45
C GLY A 244 -11.40 29.89 7.83
N ASP A 245 -10.94 30.93 8.56
CA ASP A 245 -9.87 31.85 8.10
C ASP A 245 -8.46 31.43 8.56
N ASP A 246 -8.37 30.47 9.48
CA ASP A 246 -7.10 29.92 9.97
C ASP A 246 -6.69 28.77 9.08
N ASN A 247 -5.54 28.88 8.40
CA ASN A 247 -4.78 27.91 7.58
C ASN A 247 -4.93 26.41 7.98
N ARG A 248 -6.16 25.89 7.90
CA ARG A 248 -6.65 24.58 8.34
C ARG A 248 -7.48 24.05 7.20
N PHE A 249 -7.22 22.80 6.87
CA PHE A 249 -7.85 22.09 5.78
C PHE A 249 -8.49 20.83 6.34
N CYS A 250 -9.69 20.50 5.88
CA CYS A 250 -10.34 19.25 6.19
C CYS A 250 -10.33 18.36 4.97
N LEU A 251 -9.70 17.19 5.09
CA LEU A 251 -9.80 16.09 4.14
C LEU A 251 -10.95 15.17 4.55
N SER A 252 -11.93 15.02 3.68
CA SER A 252 -13.04 14.08 3.88
C SER A 252 -12.95 12.94 2.88
N MET A 253 -13.10 11.70 3.35
CA MET A 253 -13.18 10.49 2.51
C MET A 253 -14.28 9.56 3.01
N GLY A 254 -14.79 8.73 2.11
CA GLY A 254 -16.02 8.01 2.32
C GLY A 254 -16.00 6.54 1.93
N SER A 255 -16.78 5.74 2.64
CA SER A 255 -17.02 4.32 2.35
C SER A 255 -18.50 3.95 2.49
N ILE A 256 -18.97 3.01 1.67
CA ILE A 256 -20.34 2.51 1.67
C ILE A 256 -20.33 1.10 2.26
N LEU A 257 -21.11 0.90 3.31
CA LEU A 257 -21.24 -0.36 4.04
C LEU A 257 -22.62 -0.98 3.82
N THR A 258 -22.64 -2.30 3.65
CA THR A 258 -23.85 -3.06 3.36
C THR A 258 -24.62 -3.51 4.60
N SER A 259 -24.04 -3.38 5.80
CA SER A 259 -24.64 -3.77 7.07
C SER A 259 -24.01 -2.98 8.22
N ASP A 260 -24.82 -2.77 9.26
CA ASP A 260 -24.49 -2.14 10.53
C ASP A 260 -23.77 -3.05 11.53
N ASP A 261 -23.37 -4.27 11.13
CA ASP A 261 -22.50 -5.13 11.94
C ASP A 261 -21.26 -4.33 12.37
N GLU A 262 -21.07 -4.23 13.68
CA GLU A 262 -19.95 -3.50 14.28
C GLU A 262 -18.60 -3.92 13.68
N LYS A 263 -18.40 -5.20 13.36
CA LYS A 263 -17.16 -5.66 12.72
C LYS A 263 -16.97 -5.05 11.34
N ILE A 264 -18.04 -4.89 10.56
CA ILE A 264 -18.03 -4.27 9.24
C ILE A 264 -17.77 -2.77 9.38
N VAL A 265 -18.46 -2.10 10.32
CA VAL A 265 -18.26 -0.67 10.61
C VAL A 265 -16.82 -0.39 11.02
N TRP A 266 -16.28 -1.16 11.97
CA TRP A 266 -14.89 -1.03 12.40
C TRP A 266 -13.89 -1.40 11.29
N GLY A 267 -14.25 -2.32 10.39
CA GLY A 267 -13.49 -2.61 9.17
C GLY A 267 -13.37 -1.39 8.27
N GLY A 268 -14.50 -0.74 7.97
CA GLY A 268 -14.57 0.49 7.18
C GLY A 268 -13.78 1.64 7.82
N ILE A 269 -13.88 1.82 9.15
CA ILE A 269 -13.12 2.83 9.89
C ILE A 269 -11.61 2.59 9.73
N LYS A 270 -11.15 1.33 9.88
CA LYS A 270 -9.73 0.98 9.73
C LYS A 270 -9.23 1.20 8.30
N GLN A 271 -10.07 0.95 7.29
CA GLN A 271 -9.73 1.23 5.89
C GLN A 271 -9.61 2.73 5.63
N LEU A 272 -10.58 3.52 6.09
CA LEU A 272 -10.55 4.97 5.99
C LEU A 272 -9.38 5.60 6.78
N ASP A 273 -9.06 5.07 7.96
CA ASP A 273 -7.89 5.49 8.76
C ASP A 273 -6.58 5.36 7.97
N LYS A 274 -6.40 4.26 7.23
CA LYS A 274 -5.22 4.03 6.40
C LYS A 274 -5.13 5.05 5.26
N VAL A 275 -6.20 5.27 4.50
CA VAL A 275 -6.14 6.23 3.38
C VAL A 275 -5.98 7.67 3.87
N LEU A 276 -6.72 8.09 4.90
CA LEU A 276 -6.58 9.42 5.48
C LEU A 276 -5.17 9.63 6.04
N GLY A 277 -4.63 8.61 6.73
CA GLY A 277 -3.26 8.61 7.24
C GLY A 277 -2.22 8.74 6.12
N LEU A 278 -2.42 8.05 4.99
CA LEU A 278 -1.53 8.13 3.82
C LEU A 278 -1.52 9.56 3.25
N PHE A 279 -2.69 10.18 3.10
CA PHE A 279 -2.79 11.53 2.57
C PHE A 279 -2.17 12.55 3.51
N LYS A 280 -2.40 12.44 4.81
CA LYS A 280 -1.73 13.29 5.82
C LYS A 280 -0.22 13.11 5.81
N PHE A 281 0.26 11.86 5.74
CA PHE A 281 1.68 11.59 5.66
C PHE A 281 2.32 12.26 4.43
N VAL A 282 1.68 12.19 3.26
CA VAL A 282 2.16 12.85 2.04
C VAL A 282 2.07 14.37 2.16
N TRP A 283 1.00 14.92 2.73
CA TRP A 283 0.85 16.36 3.01
C TRP A 283 2.00 16.92 3.86
N GLU A 284 2.29 16.26 4.98
CA GLU A 284 3.38 16.64 5.89
C GLU A 284 4.75 16.45 5.25
N THR A 285 4.96 15.36 4.53
CA THR A 285 6.23 15.09 3.84
C THR A 285 6.50 16.12 2.74
N ALA A 286 5.44 16.58 2.07
CA ALA A 286 5.48 17.62 1.04
C ALA A 286 5.65 19.04 1.61
N GLU A 287 5.72 19.19 2.94
CA GLU A 287 5.82 20.49 3.62
C GLU A 287 4.69 21.44 3.22
N MET A 288 3.49 20.89 3.05
CA MET A 288 2.30 21.70 2.80
C MET A 288 2.03 22.61 4.01
N LYS A 289 1.66 23.86 3.72
CA LYS A 289 1.31 24.81 4.77
C LYS A 289 -0.08 24.50 5.31
N GLY A 290 -0.23 24.65 6.63
CA GLY A 290 -1.51 24.49 7.30
C GLY A 290 -1.76 23.09 7.85
N LEU A 291 -2.68 23.02 8.80
CA LEU A 291 -3.04 21.77 9.47
C LEU A 291 -4.04 21.00 8.61
N LEU A 292 -3.76 19.72 8.32
CA LEU A 292 -4.71 18.83 7.65
C LEU A 292 -5.47 17.98 8.68
N GLU A 293 -6.74 18.34 8.87
CA GLU A 293 -7.73 17.56 9.61
C GLU A 293 -8.33 16.48 8.71
N MET A 294 -8.76 15.39 9.32
CA MET A 294 -9.22 14.21 8.59
C MET A 294 -10.55 13.73 9.13
N GLN A 295 -11.50 13.55 8.21
CA GLN A 295 -12.83 13.06 8.49
C GLN A 295 -13.15 11.85 7.60
N GLY A 296 -13.58 10.76 8.23
CA GLY A 296 -14.11 9.59 7.53
C GLY A 296 -15.64 9.58 7.57
N HIS A 297 -16.28 9.22 6.46
CA HIS A 297 -17.74 9.13 6.37
C HIS A 297 -18.13 7.72 5.93
N LEU A 298 -18.91 7.02 6.74
CA LEU A 298 -19.39 5.69 6.45
C LEU A 298 -20.89 5.75 6.24
N TRP A 299 -21.36 5.38 5.05
CA TRP A 299 -22.79 5.26 4.78
C TRP A 299 -23.20 3.82 4.95
N CYS A 300 -24.06 3.55 5.94
CA CYS A 300 -24.33 2.21 6.39
C CYS A 300 -25.82 1.91 6.33
N LEU A 301 -26.17 0.81 5.64
CA LEU A 301 -27.54 0.33 5.56
C LEU A 301 -28.04 -0.06 6.96
N GLY A 302 -29.17 0.50 7.40
CA GLY A 302 -29.83 0.14 8.66
C GLY A 302 -29.20 0.69 9.95
N ALA A 303 -28.04 1.36 9.86
CA ALA A 303 -27.39 1.93 11.04
C ALA A 303 -28.06 3.21 11.53
N GLU A 304 -27.91 3.50 12.82
CA GLU A 304 -28.19 4.84 13.36
C GLU A 304 -27.00 5.78 13.09
N SER A 305 -27.32 7.06 12.83
CA SER A 305 -26.31 8.09 12.62
C SER A 305 -25.56 8.40 13.91
N ARG A 306 -24.23 8.31 13.88
CA ARG A 306 -23.39 8.54 15.07
C ARG A 306 -21.98 9.03 14.71
N LYS A 307 -21.34 9.68 15.68
CA LYS A 307 -19.96 10.17 15.59
C LYS A 307 -19.03 9.26 16.41
N LEU A 308 -17.92 8.86 15.80
CA LEU A 308 -16.89 8.03 16.40
C LEU A 308 -15.53 8.71 16.30
N SER A 309 -14.64 8.43 17.25
CA SER A 309 -13.25 8.90 17.23
C SER A 309 -12.30 7.71 17.20
N TYR A 310 -11.34 7.72 16.28
CA TYR A 310 -10.33 6.66 16.18
C TYR A 310 -8.98 7.25 15.78
N ARG A 311 -7.94 6.98 16.59
CA ARG A 311 -6.56 7.46 16.37
C ARG A 311 -6.46 8.96 16.06
N GLY A 312 -7.21 9.77 16.80
CA GLY A 312 -7.23 11.23 16.65
C GLY A 312 -7.93 11.74 15.38
N LYS A 313 -8.70 10.89 14.69
CA LYS A 313 -9.53 11.27 13.53
C LYS A 313 -11.01 11.11 13.88
N THR A 314 -11.85 11.89 13.22
CA THR A 314 -13.30 11.85 13.38
C THR A 314 -13.92 11.01 12.28
N PHE A 315 -14.85 10.13 12.66
CA PHE A 315 -15.60 9.29 11.74
C PHE A 315 -17.10 9.50 11.96
N PHE A 316 -17.84 9.70 10.88
CA PHE A 316 -19.28 9.84 10.90
C PHE A 316 -19.89 8.59 10.26
N VAL A 317 -20.71 7.87 11.02
CA VAL A 317 -21.56 6.81 10.49
C VAL A 317 -22.90 7.44 10.18
N HIS A 318 -23.31 7.35 8.92
CA HIS A 318 -24.57 7.85 8.38
C HIS A 318 -25.49 6.66 8.14
N GLY A 319 -26.64 6.64 8.81
CA GLY A 319 -27.69 5.68 8.49
C GLY A 319 -28.25 5.90 7.09
N ILE A 320 -28.42 4.83 6.32
CA ILE A 320 -29.22 4.83 5.09
C ILE A 320 -30.36 3.83 5.27
N SER A 321 -31.59 4.32 5.09
CA SER A 321 -32.80 3.51 4.89
C SER A 321 -33.09 3.36 3.39
N LEU A 322 -33.61 2.20 2.99
CA LEU A 322 -34.16 1.97 1.65
C LEU A 322 -35.53 2.62 1.49
#